data_AF-A0A2V9FSL6-F1
#
_entry.id   AF-A0A2V9FSL6-F1
#
_cell.length_a   1.000
_cell.length_b   1.000
_cell.length_c   1.000
_cell.angle_alpha   90.00
_cell.angle_beta   90.00
_cell.angle_gamma   90.00
#
_symmetry.space_group_name_H-M   'P 1'
#
loop_
_entity.id
_entity.type
_entity.pdbx_description
1 polymer ?
#
loop_
_entity_poly.entity_id
_entity_poly.type
_entity_poly.pdbx_seq_one_letter_code
_entity_poly.pdbx_strand_id
1 'polypeptide(L)'
;MIIRFEQSLMVSEFLKEVKRRYGSEKELRRLSERKPKDILAAEDLEDFEYYSKHPELQSEQIRRAVSVIPVNDKGLSIFSPERLKLLDVLSSKQFESIRQLARFLKRDVHNVYEDLKRFQALRVLELERGPGNSRIPRLLAQYIAIVPTHWEKLEPFKEG
;
A
#
# COMPACT_ATOMS: atom_id res chain seq x y z
N MET A 1 0.35 -5.07 -16.41
CA MET A 1 -0.69 -4.29 -15.69
C MET A 1 -0.47 -4.48 -14.20
N ILE A 2 -0.77 -3.47 -13.39
CA ILE A 2 -0.63 -3.51 -11.93
C ILE A 2 -1.90 -3.02 -11.25
N ILE A 3 -2.15 -3.51 -10.04
CA ILE A 3 -3.14 -2.98 -9.12
C ILE A 3 -2.39 -2.12 -8.12
N ARG A 4 -2.73 -0.84 -8.05
CA ARG A 4 -2.22 0.11 -7.05
C ARG A 4 -3.26 0.27 -5.95
N PHE A 5 -2.80 0.18 -4.71
CA PHE A 5 -3.55 0.62 -3.54
C PHE A 5 -3.03 1.99 -3.17
N GLU A 6 -3.90 3.00 -3.15
CA GLU A 6 -3.50 4.40 -3.06
C GLU A 6 -4.12 5.07 -1.85
N GLN A 7 -3.37 5.95 -1.21
CA GLN A 7 -3.84 6.84 -0.15
C GLN A 7 -3.85 8.29 -0.67
N SER A 8 -4.82 9.09 -0.22
CA SER A 8 -4.81 10.54 -0.43
C SER A 8 -4.16 11.20 0.78
N LEU A 9 -3.21 12.08 0.53
CA LEU A 9 -2.50 12.85 1.56
C LEU A 9 -1.99 14.18 0.99
N MET A 10 -1.64 15.11 1.86
CA MET A 10 -1.02 16.36 1.43
C MET A 10 0.43 16.12 1.00
N VAL A 11 0.94 16.91 0.06
CA VAL A 11 2.36 16.87 -0.36
C VAL A 11 3.30 17.02 0.83
N SER A 12 3.00 17.93 1.76
CA SER A 12 3.81 18.13 2.96
C SER A 12 3.86 16.89 3.88
N GLU A 13 2.78 16.11 3.94
CA GLU A 13 2.73 14.84 4.68
C GLU A 13 3.53 13.76 3.95
N PHE A 14 3.37 13.66 2.63
CA PHE A 14 4.15 12.76 1.78
C PHE A 14 5.66 12.98 1.96
N LEU A 15 6.14 14.22 1.88
CA LEU A 15 7.56 14.53 2.05
C LEU A 15 8.08 14.13 3.44
N LYS A 16 7.28 14.30 4.50
CA LYS A 16 7.61 13.84 5.86
C LYS A 16 7.66 12.32 5.93
N GLU A 17 6.71 11.61 5.33
CA GLU A 17 6.67 10.16 5.32
C GLU A 17 7.84 9.53 4.57
N VAL A 18 8.19 10.05 3.39
CA VAL A 18 9.33 9.58 2.60
C VAL A 18 10.62 9.76 3.39
N LYS A 19 10.84 10.93 3.99
CA LYS A 19 12.00 11.17 4.87
C LYS A 19 12.03 10.21 6.06
N ARG A 20 10.89 9.96 6.70
CA ARG A 20 10.79 9.00 7.81
C ARG A 20 11.08 7.56 7.38
N ARG A 21 10.63 7.17 6.18
CA ARG A 21 10.72 5.79 5.67
C ARG A 21 12.09 5.46 5.10
N TYR A 22 12.70 6.39 4.38
CA TYR A 22 13.92 6.16 3.61
C TYR A 22 15.13 6.98 4.08
N GLY A 23 14.92 7.96 4.97
CA GLY A 23 15.94 8.89 5.44
C GLY A 23 16.05 10.11 4.52
N SER A 24 17.02 10.10 3.63
CA SER A 24 17.33 11.19 2.70
C SER A 24 17.02 10.83 1.25
N GLU A 25 16.91 11.84 0.37
CA GLU A 25 16.79 11.64 -1.08
C GLU A 25 17.92 10.75 -1.62
N LYS A 26 19.13 10.96 -1.12
CA LYS A 26 20.31 10.19 -1.51
C LYS A 26 20.19 8.71 -1.14
N GLU A 27 19.59 8.40 0.00
CA GLU A 27 19.36 7.02 0.44
C GLU A 27 18.24 6.35 -0.37
N LEU A 28 17.16 7.08 -0.66
CA LEU A 28 16.09 6.60 -1.52
C LEU A 28 16.59 6.33 -2.95
N ARG A 29 17.39 7.24 -3.51
CA ARG A 29 18.04 7.05 -4.82
C ARG A 29 18.88 5.78 -4.85
N ARG A 30 19.78 5.61 -3.87
CA ARG A 30 20.61 4.40 -3.73
C ARG A 30 19.78 3.13 -3.58
N LEU A 31 18.67 3.19 -2.87
CA LEU A 31 17.76 2.04 -2.71
C LEU A 31 17.12 1.66 -4.05
N SER A 32 16.61 2.65 -4.79
CA SER A 32 15.99 2.45 -6.11
C SER A 32 16.98 1.85 -7.11
N GLU A 33 18.21 2.37 -7.15
CA GLU A 33 19.30 1.81 -7.99
C GLU A 33 19.63 0.35 -7.63
N ARG A 34 19.67 0.01 -6.33
CA ARG A 34 19.95 -1.36 -5.85
C ARG A 34 18.78 -2.32 -6.07
N LYS A 35 17.55 -1.80 -6.13
CA LYS A 35 16.32 -2.59 -6.26
C LYS A 35 15.45 -1.99 -7.37
N PRO A 36 15.87 -2.09 -8.65
CA PRO A 36 15.15 -1.46 -9.76
C PRO A 36 13.75 -2.01 -9.99
N LYS A 37 13.44 -3.20 -9.43
CA LYS A 37 12.11 -3.81 -9.47
C LYS A 37 11.17 -3.35 -8.36
N ASP A 38 11.65 -2.53 -7.41
CA ASP A 38 10.82 -1.94 -6.35
C ASP A 38 10.09 -0.71 -6.89
N ILE A 39 8.95 -0.97 -7.54
CA ILE A 39 8.11 0.05 -8.19
C ILE A 39 7.75 1.17 -7.20
N LEU A 40 7.42 0.82 -5.95
CA LEU A 40 7.03 1.81 -4.94
C LEU A 40 8.19 2.74 -4.59
N ALA A 41 9.41 2.21 -4.43
CA ALA A 41 10.58 3.04 -4.14
C ALA A 41 10.94 3.94 -5.33
N ALA A 42 10.75 3.46 -6.56
CA ALA A 42 10.97 4.26 -7.77
C ALA A 42 9.95 5.40 -7.90
N GLU A 43 8.66 5.13 -7.68
CA GLU A 43 7.61 6.16 -7.69
C GLU A 43 7.79 7.17 -6.54
N ASP A 44 8.06 6.68 -5.32
CA ASP A 44 8.33 7.57 -4.17
C ASP A 44 9.53 8.49 -4.45
N LEU A 45 10.56 8.03 -5.19
CA LEU A 45 11.72 8.85 -5.55
C LEU A 45 11.34 9.94 -6.55
N GLU A 46 10.64 9.58 -7.62
CA GLU A 46 10.18 10.50 -8.67
C GLU A 46 9.33 11.62 -8.06
N ASP A 47 8.31 11.26 -7.28
CA ASP A 47 7.44 12.21 -6.59
C ASP A 47 8.22 13.06 -5.58
N PHE A 48 9.14 12.47 -4.82
CA PHE A 48 9.92 13.21 -3.83
C PHE A 48 10.84 14.24 -4.47
N GLU A 49 11.51 13.88 -5.57
CA GLU A 49 12.36 14.80 -6.34
C GLU A 49 11.56 15.97 -6.92
N TYR A 50 10.35 15.69 -7.40
CA TYR A 50 9.46 16.71 -7.96
C TYR A 50 8.96 17.66 -6.86
N TYR A 51 8.27 17.15 -5.85
CA TYR A 51 7.64 17.98 -4.82
C TYR A 51 8.64 18.69 -3.90
N SER A 52 9.84 18.12 -3.68
CA SER A 52 10.87 18.82 -2.90
C SER A 52 11.36 20.11 -3.56
N LYS A 53 11.22 20.22 -4.88
CA LYS A 53 11.60 21.41 -5.66
C LYS A 53 10.44 22.40 -5.83
N HIS A 54 9.23 22.05 -5.41
CA HIS A 54 8.00 22.82 -5.66
C HIS A 54 7.28 23.10 -4.34
N PRO A 55 7.88 23.92 -3.45
CA PRO A 55 7.36 24.18 -2.11
C PRO A 55 5.96 24.81 -2.08
N GLU A 56 5.55 25.48 -3.16
CA GLU A 56 4.21 26.03 -3.35
C GLU A 56 3.12 24.95 -3.38
N LEU A 57 3.48 23.71 -3.74
CA LEU A 57 2.53 22.59 -3.80
C LEU A 57 2.35 21.88 -2.45
N GLN A 58 2.98 22.33 -1.36
CA GLN A 58 2.93 21.65 -0.06
C GLN A 58 1.52 21.40 0.49
N SER A 59 0.58 22.26 0.11
CA SER A 59 -0.82 22.18 0.50
C SER A 59 -1.70 21.37 -0.46
N GLU A 60 -1.16 20.94 -1.60
CA GLU A 60 -1.90 20.15 -2.58
C GLU A 60 -2.11 18.72 -2.09
N GLN A 61 -3.23 18.13 -2.49
CA GLN A 61 -3.52 16.72 -2.26
C GLN A 61 -3.01 15.86 -3.41
N ILE A 62 -2.37 14.75 -3.09
CA ILE A 62 -1.87 13.79 -4.06
C ILE A 62 -2.36 12.38 -3.74
N ARG A 63 -2.39 11.52 -4.76
CA ARG A 63 -2.62 10.08 -4.60
C ARG A 63 -1.29 9.36 -4.66
N ARG A 64 -0.95 8.66 -3.58
CA ARG A 64 0.30 7.91 -3.47
C ARG A 64 0.00 6.43 -3.33
N ALA A 65 0.68 5.60 -4.11
CA ALA A 65 0.63 4.15 -3.92
C ALA A 65 1.27 3.74 -2.58
N VAL A 66 0.55 2.96 -1.78
CA VAL A 66 1.05 2.27 -0.58
C VAL A 66 1.37 0.81 -0.84
N SER A 67 0.74 0.23 -1.87
CA SER A 67 1.00 -1.13 -2.36
C SER A 67 0.85 -1.20 -3.87
N VAL A 68 1.66 -2.07 -4.49
CA VAL A 68 1.56 -2.40 -5.91
C VAL A 68 1.57 -3.91 -6.05
N ILE A 69 0.56 -4.45 -6.74
CA ILE A 69 0.39 -5.89 -6.95
C ILE A 69 0.36 -6.15 -8.46
N PRO A 70 1.24 -7.01 -9.00
CA PRO A 70 1.21 -7.35 -10.42
C PRO A 70 -0.07 -8.11 -10.76
N VAL A 71 -0.65 -7.82 -11.92
CA VAL A 71 -1.80 -8.57 -12.43
C VAL A 71 -1.28 -9.85 -13.11
N ASN A 72 -1.10 -10.88 -12.30
CA ASN A 72 -0.80 -12.26 -12.69
C ASN A 72 -1.52 -13.22 -11.73
N ASP A 73 -1.49 -14.53 -12.00
CA ASP A 73 -2.23 -15.53 -11.20
C ASP A 73 -1.93 -15.43 -9.70
N LYS A 74 -0.66 -15.25 -9.34
CA LYS A 74 -0.23 -15.11 -7.95
C LYS A 74 -0.78 -13.82 -7.33
N GLY A 75 -0.71 -12.71 -8.03
CA GLY A 75 -1.26 -11.42 -7.59
C GLY A 75 -2.77 -11.45 -7.42
N LEU A 76 -3.48 -12.03 -8.39
CA LEU A 76 -4.94 -12.15 -8.37
C LEU A 76 -5.42 -13.14 -7.30
N SER A 77 -4.64 -14.18 -7.00
CA SER A 77 -4.94 -15.13 -5.92
C SER A 77 -4.98 -14.48 -4.53
N ILE A 78 -4.59 -13.22 -4.37
CA ILE A 78 -4.74 -12.45 -3.13
C ILE A 78 -6.20 -12.02 -2.90
N PHE A 79 -7.00 -11.94 -3.96
CA PHE A 79 -8.33 -11.35 -3.95
C PHE A 79 -9.45 -12.39 -4.07
N SER A 80 -9.51 -13.34 -3.14
CA SER A 80 -10.70 -14.21 -3.06
C SER A 80 -11.96 -13.40 -2.71
N PRO A 81 -13.17 -13.89 -3.05
CA PRO A 81 -14.41 -13.18 -2.72
C PRO A 81 -14.53 -12.79 -1.24
N GLU A 82 -14.14 -13.67 -0.32
CA GLU A 82 -14.14 -13.38 1.13
C GLU A 82 -13.17 -12.25 1.51
N ARG A 83 -11.99 -12.20 0.87
CA ARG A 83 -10.98 -11.18 1.11
C ARG A 83 -11.36 -9.84 0.50
N LEU A 84 -12.00 -9.83 -0.67
CA LEU A 84 -12.61 -8.63 -1.22
C LEU A 84 -13.73 -8.12 -0.30
N LYS A 85 -14.55 -9.02 0.26
CA LYS A 85 -15.59 -8.63 1.23
C LYS A 85 -15.01 -8.07 2.52
N LEU A 86 -13.88 -8.61 3.00
CA LEU A 86 -13.13 -8.05 4.13
C LEU A 86 -12.71 -6.60 3.85
N LEU A 87 -12.13 -6.32 2.67
CA LEU A 87 -11.71 -4.97 2.29
C LEU A 87 -12.91 -4.01 2.18
N ASP A 88 -14.01 -4.43 1.55
CA ASP A 88 -15.27 -3.67 1.44
C ASP A 88 -15.88 -3.33 2.81
N VAL A 89 -15.82 -4.26 3.76
CA VAL A 89 -16.31 -4.02 5.13
C VAL A 89 -15.40 -3.04 5.86
N LEU A 90 -14.08 -3.16 5.70
CA LEU A 90 -13.12 -2.25 6.33
C LEU A 90 -13.12 -0.84 5.71
N SER A 91 -13.51 -0.69 4.44
CA SER A 91 -13.61 0.63 3.80
C SER A 91 -14.85 1.41 4.23
N SER A 92 -15.88 0.72 4.73
CA SER A 92 -17.16 1.32 5.12
C SER A 92 -17.40 1.36 6.63
N LYS A 93 -16.69 0.55 7.41
CA LYS A 93 -16.89 0.43 8.87
C LYS A 93 -15.57 0.32 9.61
N GLN A 94 -15.53 0.97 10.77
CA GLN A 94 -14.44 0.79 11.72
C GLN A 94 -14.78 -0.29 12.74
N PHE A 95 -13.75 -0.98 13.19
CA PHE A 95 -13.82 -2.00 14.23
C PHE A 95 -12.79 -1.69 15.31
N GLU A 96 -13.07 -2.14 16.52
CA GLU A 96 -12.21 -2.00 17.71
C GLU A 96 -11.39 -3.28 17.97
N SER A 97 -11.66 -4.35 17.23
CA SER A 97 -10.82 -5.55 17.27
C SER A 97 -11.07 -6.50 16.09
N ILE A 98 -10.10 -7.35 15.80
CA ILE A 98 -10.24 -8.47 14.85
C ILE A 98 -11.41 -9.40 15.25
N ARG A 99 -11.65 -9.63 16.54
CA ARG A 99 -12.78 -10.45 17.01
C ARG A 99 -14.13 -9.82 16.69
N GLN A 100 -14.24 -8.50 16.80
CA GLN A 100 -15.47 -7.80 16.42
C GLN A 100 -15.71 -7.88 14.91
N LEU A 101 -14.66 -7.67 14.11
CA LEU A 101 -14.71 -7.82 12.65
C LEU A 101 -15.13 -9.23 12.23
N ALA A 102 -14.52 -10.27 12.82
CA ALA A 102 -14.83 -11.66 12.51
C ALA A 102 -16.30 -12.02 12.83
N ARG A 103 -16.80 -11.57 14.00
CA ARG A 103 -18.22 -11.72 14.36
C ARG A 103 -19.14 -11.03 13.35
N PHE A 104 -18.79 -9.82 12.91
CA PHE A 104 -19.56 -9.08 11.92
C PHE A 104 -19.60 -9.82 10.57
N LEU A 105 -18.47 -10.37 10.13
CA LEU A 105 -18.35 -11.15 8.90
C LEU A 105 -18.95 -12.55 9.01
N LYS A 106 -19.32 -13.00 10.22
CA LYS A 106 -19.72 -14.39 10.52
C LYS A 106 -18.65 -15.40 10.07
N ARG A 107 -17.37 -15.05 10.27
CA ARG A 107 -16.21 -15.88 9.93
C ARG A 107 -15.43 -16.23 11.19
N ASP A 108 -14.65 -17.32 11.11
CA ASP A 108 -13.72 -17.69 12.15
C ASP A 108 -12.64 -16.60 12.36
N VAL A 109 -12.27 -16.38 13.62
CA VAL A 109 -11.34 -15.30 14.01
C VAL A 109 -9.93 -15.56 13.47
N HIS A 110 -9.48 -16.82 13.47
CA HIS A 110 -8.16 -17.19 12.97
C HIS A 110 -8.08 -16.96 11.46
N ASN A 111 -9.10 -17.37 10.70
CA ASN A 111 -9.15 -17.12 9.26
C ASN A 111 -9.14 -15.63 8.92
N VAL A 112 -9.91 -14.80 9.65
CA VAL A 112 -9.90 -13.34 9.47
C VAL A 112 -8.53 -12.75 9.84
N TYR A 113 -7.90 -13.23 10.90
CA TYR A 113 -6.55 -12.81 11.28
C TYR A 113 -5.53 -13.11 10.17
N GLU A 114 -5.54 -14.32 9.61
CA GLU A 114 -4.63 -14.71 8.52
C GLU A 114 -4.83 -13.84 7.28
N ASP A 115 -6.08 -13.54 6.90
CA ASP A 115 -6.37 -12.63 5.79
C ASP A 115 -5.82 -11.21 6.06
N LEU A 116 -6.03 -10.69 7.27
CA LEU A 116 -5.49 -9.39 7.68
C LEU A 116 -3.96 -9.39 7.65
N LYS A 117 -3.30 -10.46 8.08
CA LYS A 117 -1.84 -10.60 8.02
C LYS A 117 -1.32 -10.61 6.59
N ARG A 118 -2.04 -11.24 5.65
CA ARG A 118 -1.70 -11.21 4.22
C ARG A 118 -1.77 -9.78 3.68
N PHE A 119 -2.85 -9.05 3.96
CA PHE A 119 -2.97 -7.65 3.54
C PHE A 119 -1.97 -6.72 4.23
N GLN A 120 -1.62 -7.00 5.50
CA GLN A 120 -0.58 -6.27 6.20
C GLN A 120 0.80 -6.47 5.57
N ALA A 121 1.14 -7.71 5.17
CA ALA A 121 2.40 -7.99 4.48
C ALA A 121 2.51 -7.25 3.14
N LEU A 122 1.36 -6.99 2.51
CA LEU A 122 1.25 -6.19 1.28
C LEU A 122 1.11 -4.69 1.54
N ARG A 123 1.11 -4.22 2.79
CA ARG A 123 0.89 -2.81 3.17
C ARG A 123 -0.43 -2.22 2.69
N VAL A 124 -1.45 -3.07 2.47
CA VAL A 124 -2.82 -2.61 2.18
C VAL A 124 -3.49 -2.10 3.45
N LEU A 125 -3.14 -2.67 4.59
CA LEU A 125 -3.65 -2.30 5.91
C LEU A 125 -2.57 -2.43 6.98
N GLU A 126 -2.85 -1.88 8.15
CA GLU A 126 -2.07 -2.08 9.37
C GLU A 126 -2.92 -2.63 10.52
N LEU A 127 -2.23 -3.18 11.51
CA LEU A 127 -2.83 -3.71 12.73
C LEU A 127 -2.34 -2.88 13.92
N GLU A 128 -3.12 -1.87 14.30
CA GLU A 128 -2.83 -1.03 15.45
C GLU A 128 -3.05 -1.80 16.76
N ARG A 129 -2.38 -1.35 17.82
CA ARG A 129 -2.63 -1.87 19.17
C ARG A 129 -3.88 -1.22 19.73
N GLY A 130 -4.88 -2.04 20.06
CA GLY A 130 -6.08 -1.59 20.76
C GLY A 130 -5.99 -1.77 22.28
N PRO A 131 -7.10 -1.54 23.00
CA PRO A 131 -7.18 -1.80 24.44
C PRO A 131 -6.69 -3.21 24.80
N GLY A 132 -5.80 -3.29 25.79
CA GLY A 132 -5.15 -4.53 26.23
C GLY A 132 -4.26 -5.16 25.15
N ASN A 133 -4.58 -6.41 24.78
CA ASN A 133 -3.87 -7.18 23.76
C ASN A 133 -4.63 -7.26 22.42
N SER A 134 -5.67 -6.45 22.25
CA SER A 134 -6.42 -6.42 20.99
C SER A 134 -5.57 -5.83 19.85
N ARG A 135 -5.96 -6.19 18.63
CA ARG A 135 -5.44 -5.63 17.38
C ARG A 135 -6.57 -5.05 16.59
N ILE A 136 -6.35 -3.87 16.05
CA ILE A 136 -7.33 -3.07 15.34
C ILE A 136 -6.90 -2.95 13.88
N PRO A 137 -7.67 -3.48 12.92
CA PRO A 137 -7.34 -3.32 11.51
C PRO A 137 -7.70 -1.93 11.00
N ARG A 138 -6.76 -1.31 10.27
CA ARG A 138 -6.93 -0.02 9.59
C ARG A 138 -6.44 -0.13 8.15
N LEU A 139 -7.31 0.17 7.18
CA LEU A 139 -6.89 0.29 5.79
C LEU A 139 -5.96 1.50 5.66
N LEU A 140 -4.84 1.30 4.97
CA LEU A 140 -3.95 2.39 4.58
C LEU A 140 -4.42 3.03 3.27
N ALA A 141 -5.00 2.23 2.39
CA ALA A 141 -5.48 2.68 1.09
C ALA A 141 -6.93 3.16 1.13
N GLN A 142 -7.20 4.21 0.37
CA GLN A 142 -8.51 4.79 0.14
C GLN A 142 -9.02 4.47 -1.27
N TYR A 143 -8.12 4.23 -2.23
CA TYR A 143 -8.44 3.94 -3.62
C TYR A 143 -7.72 2.69 -4.12
N ILE A 144 -8.32 2.03 -5.10
CA ILE A 144 -7.69 0.97 -5.88
C ILE A 144 -7.70 1.40 -7.34
N ALA A 145 -6.54 1.42 -7.98
CA ALA A 145 -6.38 1.76 -9.39
C ALA A 145 -5.80 0.56 -10.15
N ILE A 146 -6.36 0.28 -11.33
CA ILE A 146 -5.79 -0.69 -12.27
C ILE A 146 -5.04 0.11 -13.33
N VAL A 147 -3.73 -0.03 -13.35
CA VAL A 147 -2.86 0.76 -14.22
C VAL A 147 -2.22 -0.15 -15.27
N PRO A 148 -2.47 0.09 -16.57
CA PRO A 148 -1.69 -0.51 -17.64
C PRO A 148 -0.22 -0.13 -17.45
N THR A 149 0.64 -1.11 -17.22
CA THR A 149 2.08 -0.85 -17.19
C THR A 149 2.50 -0.56 -18.62
N HIS A 150 2.90 0.68 -18.89
CA HIS A 150 3.64 0.99 -20.12
C HIS A 150 4.99 0.26 -20.02
N TRP A 151 5.29 -0.53 -21.04
CA TRP A 151 6.38 -1.51 -21.10
C TRP A 151 7.79 -0.89 -21.13
N GLU A 152 7.90 0.43 -21.21
CA GLU A 152 9.19 1.14 -21.41
C GLU A 152 10.11 1.18 -20.17
N LYS A 153 9.63 0.80 -18.97
CA LYS A 153 10.47 0.75 -17.74
C LYS A 153 10.87 -0.67 -17.29
N LEU A 154 10.55 -1.70 -18.06
CA LEU A 154 10.97 -3.09 -17.81
C LEU A 154 11.65 -3.61 -19.07
N GLU A 155 12.95 -3.36 -19.23
CA GLU A 155 13.69 -3.94 -20.36
C GLU A 155 13.50 -5.47 -20.40
N PRO A 156 13.37 -6.05 -21.61
CA PRO A 156 13.22 -7.49 -21.76
C PRO A 156 14.46 -8.20 -21.24
N PHE A 157 14.24 -9.28 -20.50
CA PHE A 157 15.28 -10.26 -20.19
C PHE A 157 16.00 -10.63 -21.49
N LYS A 158 17.31 -10.37 -21.57
CA LYS A 158 18.17 -11.05 -22.53
C LYS A 158 18.25 -12.50 -22.07
N GLU A 159 17.64 -13.39 -22.83
CA GLU A 159 17.92 -14.82 -22.75
C GLU A 159 19.41 -15.02 -23.06
N GLY A 160 20.10 -15.67 -22.14
CA GLY A 160 21.44 -16.21 -22.29
C GLY A 160 21.43 -17.62 -21.71
#